data_AF-A0A2N2AQK8-F1
#
_entry.id   AF-A0A2N2AQK8-F1
#
_cell.length_a   1.000
_cell.length_b   1.000
_cell.length_c   1.000
_cell.angle_alpha   90.00
_cell.angle_beta   90.00
_cell.angle_gamma   90.00
#
_symmetry.space_group_name_H-M   'P 1'
#
loop_
_entity.id
_entity.type
_entity.pdbx_description
1 polymer ?
#
loop_
_entity_poly.entity_id
_entity_poly.type
_entity_poly.pdbx_seq_one_letter_code
_entity_poly.pdbx_strand_id
1 'polypeptide(L)'
;MIIVLSGTREGREISYLLAAKGYEVFTVTAVEHGSRMVISNALTEAFEKQPVKDGLEKLIKNGSVRMVIDTTHPYPEGISTLAKELCRKNHIKYVRFVREEVDLPESPLLFPVYSWDEAAEKAAELGNTIFLTTGSYNLESFLKHPGMTGKRIIVRVLPDHQVIEKVQSLGIAPKNIVAMQGPFSKEINKATFKMYNSSVIVTKDSGNAGGTDNKISVALNLKIPVVVIKRPKLKEDDTNIVYTYNQVFSLISPY
;
A
#
# COMPACT_ATOMS: atom_id res chain seq x y z
N MET A 1 -26.24 -0.38 -5.30
CA MET A 1 -25.02 -0.85 -4.62
C MET A 1 -23.73 -0.27 -5.24
N ILE A 2 -22.79 0.16 -4.41
CA ILE A 2 -21.40 0.52 -4.77
C ILE A 2 -20.46 -0.47 -4.07
N ILE A 3 -19.47 -1.00 -4.79
CA ILE A 3 -18.40 -1.81 -4.20
C ILE A 3 -17.15 -0.96 -4.04
N VAL A 4 -16.54 -1.00 -2.86
CA VAL A 4 -15.24 -0.36 -2.59
C VAL A 4 -14.21 -1.45 -2.33
N LEU A 5 -13.21 -1.59 -3.21
CA LEU A 5 -12.03 -2.43 -2.92
C LEU A 5 -11.19 -1.67 -1.90
N SER A 6 -11.28 -2.11 -0.65
CA SER A 6 -10.78 -1.44 0.55
C SER A 6 -9.56 -2.17 1.12
N GLY A 7 -9.12 -1.77 2.31
CA GLY A 7 -7.86 -2.18 2.95
C GLY A 7 -6.91 -1.01 3.15
N THR A 8 -7.15 0.10 2.46
CA THR A 8 -6.48 1.38 2.68
C THR A 8 -7.30 2.29 3.59
N ARG A 9 -6.67 3.36 4.07
CA ARG A 9 -7.38 4.40 4.85
C ARG A 9 -8.47 5.07 4.00
N GLU A 10 -8.19 5.34 2.73
CA GLU A 10 -9.12 5.98 1.79
C GLU A 10 -10.29 5.07 1.48
N GLY A 11 -10.05 3.76 1.30
CA GLY A 11 -11.12 2.79 1.15
C GLY A 11 -12.12 2.85 2.29
N ARG A 12 -11.64 2.96 3.53
CA ARG A 12 -12.50 3.12 4.72
C ARG A 12 -13.22 4.48 4.73
N GLU A 13 -12.51 5.58 4.50
CA GLU A 13 -13.09 6.93 4.52
C GLU A 13 -14.13 7.12 3.41
N ILE A 14 -13.83 6.71 2.18
CA ILE A 14 -14.77 6.75 1.03
C ILE A 14 -16.00 5.90 1.32
N SER A 15 -15.82 4.68 1.84
CA SER A 15 -16.94 3.80 2.18
C SER A 15 -17.87 4.45 3.20
N TYR A 16 -17.31 5.06 4.25
CA TYR A 16 -18.05 5.78 5.27
C TYR A 16 -18.81 6.98 4.70
N LEU A 17 -18.15 7.82 3.91
CA LEU A 17 -18.76 9.02 3.32
C LEU A 17 -19.89 8.67 2.34
N LEU A 18 -19.75 7.59 1.58
CA LEU A 18 -20.80 7.10 0.68
C LEU A 18 -22.00 6.56 1.47
N ALA A 19 -21.76 5.77 2.50
CA ALA A 19 -22.82 5.27 3.36
C ALA A 19 -23.58 6.42 4.06
N ALA A 20 -22.86 7.43 4.55
CA ALA A 20 -23.45 8.63 5.16
C ALA A 20 -24.31 9.45 4.18
N LYS A 21 -24.07 9.33 2.87
CA LYS A 21 -24.89 9.93 1.81
C LYS A 21 -26.08 9.06 1.38
N GLY A 22 -26.31 7.91 2.03
CA GLY A 22 -27.42 7.01 1.76
C GLY A 22 -27.16 5.97 0.67
N TYR A 23 -25.92 5.83 0.19
CA TYR A 23 -25.58 4.77 -0.75
C TYR A 23 -25.41 3.43 -0.03
N GLU A 24 -25.92 2.37 -0.64
CA GLU A 24 -25.61 1.00 -0.22
C GLU A 24 -24.17 0.65 -0.66
N VAL A 25 -23.27 0.45 0.31
CA VAL A 25 -21.83 0.25 0.08
C VAL A 25 -21.37 -1.07 0.65
N PHE A 26 -20.71 -1.87 -0.19
CA PHE A 26 -19.99 -3.07 0.22
C PHE A 26 -18.49 -2.84 0.09
N THR A 27 -17.75 -3.12 1.16
CA THR A 27 -16.29 -3.08 1.14
C THR A 27 -15.74 -4.48 0.94
N VAL A 28 -14.71 -4.58 0.10
CA VAL A 28 -13.99 -5.81 -0.20
C VAL A 28 -12.56 -5.62 0.25
N THR A 29 -12.14 -6.32 1.29
CA THR A 29 -10.75 -6.25 1.77
C THR A 29 -10.05 -7.57 1.51
N ALA A 30 -8.94 -7.52 0.78
CA ALA A 30 -8.08 -8.68 0.58
C ALA A 30 -7.39 -9.08 1.90
N VAL A 31 -7.39 -10.37 2.22
CA VAL A 31 -6.69 -10.98 3.35
C VAL A 31 -5.86 -12.18 2.85
N GLU A 32 -4.86 -12.60 3.62
CA GLU A 32 -3.98 -13.75 3.28
C GLU A 32 -3.36 -13.63 1.87
N HIS A 33 -2.52 -12.61 1.67
CA HIS A 33 -1.78 -12.37 0.42
C HIS A 33 -2.66 -12.23 -0.84
N GLY A 34 -3.90 -11.75 -0.69
CA GLY A 34 -4.80 -11.50 -1.82
C GLY A 34 -5.54 -12.74 -2.33
N SER A 35 -5.46 -13.86 -1.61
CA SER A 35 -6.17 -15.10 -1.99
C SER A 35 -7.61 -15.16 -1.46
N ARG A 36 -7.90 -14.44 -0.37
CA ARG A 36 -9.23 -14.37 0.25
C ARG A 36 -9.71 -12.93 0.38
N MET A 37 -11.02 -12.73 0.42
CA MET A 37 -11.65 -11.43 0.70
C MET A 37 -12.59 -11.50 1.88
N VAL A 38 -12.71 -10.38 2.59
CA VAL A 38 -13.78 -10.10 3.54
C VAL A 38 -14.71 -9.08 2.90
N ILE A 39 -15.99 -9.44 2.83
CA ILE A 39 -17.06 -8.53 2.40
C ILE A 39 -17.71 -7.95 3.65
N SER A 40 -17.81 -6.63 3.75
CA SER A 40 -18.61 -5.97 4.80
C SER A 40 -19.53 -4.93 4.19
N ASN A 41 -20.71 -4.73 4.80
CA ASN A 41 -21.48 -3.53 4.50
C ASN A 41 -20.82 -2.37 5.28
N ALA A 42 -20.72 -1.20 4.68
CA ALA A 42 -20.15 -0.03 5.37
C ALA A 42 -20.91 0.33 6.67
N LEU A 43 -22.14 -0.17 6.85
CA LEU A 43 -23.01 0.05 8.00
C LEU A 43 -23.29 -1.20 8.85
N THR A 44 -22.98 -2.41 8.38
CA THR A 44 -23.27 -3.68 9.09
C THR A 44 -22.18 -4.73 8.87
N GLU A 45 -22.07 -5.63 9.86
CA GLU A 45 -21.00 -6.62 10.12
C GLU A 45 -20.36 -7.35 8.92
N ALA A 46 -19.19 -7.97 9.14
CA ALA A 46 -18.49 -8.74 8.11
C ALA A 46 -19.27 -10.01 7.73
N PHE A 47 -19.57 -10.16 6.43
CA PHE A 47 -20.51 -11.17 5.96
C PHE A 47 -19.86 -12.53 5.68
N GLU A 48 -18.60 -12.63 5.21
CA GLU A 48 -17.91 -13.93 5.02
C GLU A 48 -16.47 -13.79 4.50
N LYS A 49 -15.62 -14.82 4.73
CA LYS A 49 -14.35 -15.03 4.04
C LYS A 49 -14.59 -15.89 2.79
N GLN A 50 -14.34 -15.35 1.60
CA GLN A 50 -14.48 -16.09 0.33
C GLN A 50 -13.21 -15.99 -0.52
N PRO A 51 -12.95 -16.93 -1.46
CA PRO A 51 -11.97 -16.73 -2.52
C PRO A 51 -12.29 -15.44 -3.29
N VAL A 52 -11.27 -14.61 -3.54
CA VAL A 52 -11.46 -13.26 -4.12
C VAL A 52 -12.23 -13.29 -5.44
N LYS A 53 -11.92 -14.27 -6.30
CA LYS A 53 -12.53 -14.38 -7.64
C LYS A 53 -14.02 -14.71 -7.57
N ASP A 54 -14.36 -15.76 -6.85
CA ASP A 54 -15.71 -16.28 -6.80
C ASP A 54 -16.65 -15.30 -6.05
N GLY A 55 -16.15 -14.69 -4.98
CA GLY A 55 -16.89 -13.70 -4.19
C GLY A 55 -17.20 -12.42 -4.98
N LEU A 56 -16.19 -11.85 -5.65
CA LEU A 56 -16.36 -10.61 -6.42
C LEU A 56 -17.24 -10.83 -7.66
N GLU A 57 -17.09 -11.96 -8.36
CA GLU A 57 -17.92 -12.28 -9.52
C GLU A 57 -19.38 -12.49 -9.11
N LYS A 58 -19.65 -13.18 -7.99
CA LYS A 58 -21.01 -13.37 -7.47
C LYS A 58 -21.68 -12.05 -7.08
N LEU A 59 -20.95 -11.17 -6.38
CA LEU A 59 -21.44 -9.84 -6.01
C LEU A 59 -21.79 -9.00 -7.24
N ILE A 60 -20.95 -9.02 -8.26
CA ILE A 60 -21.16 -8.29 -9.51
C ILE A 60 -22.35 -8.85 -10.31
N LYS A 61 -22.49 -10.17 -10.39
CA LYS A 61 -23.57 -10.83 -11.13
C LYS A 61 -24.96 -10.70 -10.50
N ASN A 62 -25.05 -10.40 -9.19
CA ASN A 62 -26.34 -10.16 -8.52
C ASN A 62 -27.06 -8.87 -9.00
N GLY A 63 -26.45 -8.10 -9.91
CA GLY A 63 -27.15 -7.14 -10.79
C GLY A 63 -27.44 -5.75 -10.21
N SER A 64 -27.17 -5.51 -8.92
CA SER A 64 -27.41 -4.21 -8.27
C SER A 64 -26.18 -3.30 -8.19
N VAL A 65 -25.01 -3.78 -8.64
CA VAL A 65 -23.74 -3.03 -8.64
C VAL A 65 -23.76 -1.98 -9.74
N ARG A 66 -23.67 -0.71 -9.35
CA ARG A 66 -23.60 0.42 -10.29
C ARG A 66 -22.16 0.88 -10.54
N MET A 67 -21.29 0.70 -9.56
CA MET A 67 -19.91 1.18 -9.60
C MET A 67 -19.01 0.33 -8.70
N VAL A 68 -17.77 0.14 -9.15
CA VAL A 68 -16.66 -0.35 -8.32
C VAL A 68 -15.64 0.78 -8.16
N ILE A 69 -15.32 1.12 -6.91
CA ILE A 69 -14.25 2.07 -6.56
C ILE A 69 -13.07 1.26 -6.06
N ASP A 70 -11.98 1.27 -6.82
CA ASP A 70 -10.74 0.62 -6.47
C ASP A 70 -9.84 1.59 -5.70
N THR A 71 -9.65 1.33 -4.40
CA THR A 71 -8.75 2.11 -3.53
C THR A 71 -7.50 1.30 -3.14
N THR A 72 -7.22 0.21 -3.85
CA THR A 72 -6.07 -0.66 -3.56
C THR A 72 -4.75 0.04 -3.89
N HIS A 73 -3.66 -0.47 -3.34
CA HIS A 73 -2.34 0.05 -3.66
C HIS A 73 -1.94 -0.33 -5.11
N PRO A 74 -1.23 0.56 -5.83
CA PRO A 74 -0.88 0.37 -7.25
C PRO A 74 0.17 -0.72 -7.54
N TYR A 75 0.44 -1.61 -6.59
CA TYR A 75 1.28 -2.77 -6.82
C TYR A 75 0.47 -3.88 -7.51
N PRO A 76 1.11 -4.88 -8.14
CA PRO A 76 0.40 -5.88 -8.94
C PRO A 76 -0.45 -6.79 -8.04
N GLU A 77 -1.63 -6.30 -7.67
CA GLU A 77 -2.66 -7.07 -6.98
C GLU A 77 -3.61 -7.64 -8.03
N GLY A 78 -3.77 -8.96 -8.04
CA GLY A 78 -4.69 -9.64 -8.96
C GLY A 78 -6.14 -9.15 -8.85
N ILE A 79 -6.52 -8.53 -7.73
CA ILE A 79 -7.87 -8.02 -7.50
C ILE A 79 -8.23 -6.83 -8.38
N SER A 80 -7.31 -5.89 -8.62
CA SER A 80 -7.56 -4.74 -9.52
C SER A 80 -7.78 -5.21 -10.95
N THR A 81 -6.92 -6.12 -11.44
CA THR A 81 -7.04 -6.69 -12.79
C THR A 81 -8.36 -7.45 -12.95
N LEU A 82 -8.70 -8.29 -11.98
CA LEU A 82 -9.97 -9.03 -11.97
C LEU A 82 -11.17 -8.08 -11.93
N ALA A 83 -11.15 -7.06 -11.07
CA ALA A 83 -12.24 -6.10 -10.95
C ALA A 83 -12.45 -5.32 -12.24
N LYS A 84 -11.37 -4.87 -12.89
CA LYS A 84 -11.42 -4.24 -14.22
C LYS A 84 -12.08 -5.15 -15.25
N GLU A 85 -11.66 -6.41 -15.32
CA GLU A 85 -12.19 -7.39 -16.27
C GLU A 85 -13.70 -7.64 -16.04
N LEU A 86 -14.10 -7.86 -14.80
CA LEU A 86 -15.51 -8.08 -14.43
C LEU A 86 -16.36 -6.83 -14.69
N CYS A 87 -15.86 -5.63 -14.38
CA CYS A 87 -16.58 -4.39 -14.65
C CYS A 87 -16.79 -4.19 -16.15
N ARG A 88 -15.74 -4.41 -16.96
CA ARG A 88 -15.82 -4.34 -18.42
C ARG A 88 -16.85 -5.32 -18.99
N LYS A 89 -16.84 -6.57 -18.51
CA LYS A 89 -17.74 -7.64 -18.98
C LYS A 89 -19.21 -7.37 -18.62
N ASN A 90 -19.48 -6.71 -17.50
CA ASN A 90 -20.83 -6.45 -17.00
C ASN A 90 -21.30 -4.99 -17.19
N HIS A 91 -20.54 -4.18 -17.95
CA HIS A 91 -20.82 -2.76 -18.18
C HIS A 91 -20.98 -1.93 -16.89
N ILE A 92 -20.20 -2.27 -15.85
CA ILE A 92 -20.19 -1.55 -14.57
C ILE A 92 -19.10 -0.48 -14.62
N LYS A 93 -19.39 0.70 -14.06
CA LYS A 93 -18.42 1.79 -13.98
C LYS A 93 -17.30 1.41 -12.99
N TYR A 94 -16.07 1.36 -13.48
CA TYR A 94 -14.88 1.18 -12.66
C TYR A 94 -14.18 2.54 -12.48
N VAL A 95 -13.88 2.88 -11.22
CA VAL A 95 -13.18 4.12 -10.84
C VAL A 95 -11.98 3.74 -10.00
N ARG A 96 -10.81 4.26 -10.34
CA ARG A 96 -9.58 4.00 -9.57
C ARG A 96 -9.21 5.24 -8.75
N PHE A 97 -9.25 5.11 -7.43
CA PHE A 97 -8.78 6.15 -6.53
C PHE A 97 -7.28 6.00 -6.32
N VAL A 98 -6.53 6.99 -6.77
CA VAL A 98 -5.06 7.04 -6.63
C VAL A 98 -4.72 8.28 -5.82
N ARG A 99 -3.94 8.13 -4.75
CA ARG A 99 -3.42 9.32 -4.04
C ARG A 99 -2.49 10.09 -4.97
N GLU A 100 -2.52 11.42 -4.93
CA GLU A 100 -1.46 12.23 -5.55
C GLU A 100 -0.09 11.79 -5.03
N GLU A 101 0.89 11.74 -5.93
CA GLU A 101 2.26 11.47 -5.54
C GLU A 101 2.78 12.61 -4.67
N VAL A 102 3.65 12.28 -3.71
CA VAL A 102 4.36 13.33 -2.99
C VAL A 102 5.41 13.92 -3.91
N ASP A 103 5.37 15.24 -4.09
CA ASP A 103 6.49 15.98 -4.67
C ASP A 103 7.70 15.84 -3.74
N LEU A 104 8.67 15.07 -4.21
CA LEU A 104 9.88 14.80 -3.48
C LEU A 104 10.77 16.05 -3.49
N PRO A 105 11.33 16.46 -2.34
CA PRO A 105 12.25 17.60 -2.32
C PRO A 105 13.52 17.28 -3.13
N GLU A 106 14.04 18.27 -3.84
CA GLU A 106 15.34 18.13 -4.49
C GLU A 106 16.44 17.93 -3.44
N SER A 107 17.13 16.79 -3.51
CA SER A 107 18.23 16.46 -2.61
C SER A 107 19.13 15.40 -3.24
N PRO A 108 20.46 15.54 -3.14
CA PRO A 108 21.40 14.52 -3.63
C PRO A 108 21.36 13.23 -2.80
N LEU A 109 20.67 13.23 -1.66
CA LEU A 109 20.48 12.08 -0.80
C LEU A 109 19.14 11.37 -1.04
N LEU A 110 18.38 11.77 -2.05
CA LEU A 110 17.07 11.21 -2.35
C LEU A 110 17.10 10.49 -3.69
N PHE A 111 16.75 9.21 -3.68
CA PHE A 111 16.85 8.32 -4.84
C PHE A 111 15.48 7.71 -5.16
N PRO A 112 14.70 8.33 -6.07
CA PRO A 112 13.47 7.71 -6.54
C PRO A 112 13.78 6.50 -7.43
N VAL A 113 13.08 5.39 -7.20
CA VAL A 113 13.18 4.15 -7.97
C VAL A 113 11.77 3.62 -8.26
N TYR A 114 11.61 2.80 -9.29
CA TYR A 114 10.29 2.38 -9.77
C TYR A 114 10.01 0.88 -9.61
N SER A 115 10.97 0.14 -9.05
CA SER A 115 10.81 -1.28 -8.75
C SER A 115 11.48 -1.67 -7.42
N TRP A 116 11.10 -2.84 -6.92
CA TRP A 116 11.69 -3.41 -5.71
C TRP A 116 13.13 -3.84 -5.91
N ASP A 117 13.47 -4.30 -7.11
CA ASP A 117 14.81 -4.74 -7.46
C ASP A 117 15.75 -3.55 -7.62
N GLU A 118 15.31 -2.47 -8.30
CA GLU A 118 16.04 -1.19 -8.33
C GLU A 118 16.24 -0.63 -6.90
N ALA A 119 15.26 -0.79 -6.02
CA ALA A 119 15.37 -0.33 -4.65
C ALA A 119 16.44 -1.10 -3.87
N ALA A 120 16.50 -2.42 -4.06
CA ALA A 120 17.52 -3.27 -3.45
C ALA A 120 18.91 -2.96 -4.01
N GLU A 121 19.04 -2.80 -5.32
CA GLU A 121 20.28 -2.42 -6.00
C GLU A 121 20.79 -1.07 -5.48
N LYS A 122 19.95 -0.03 -5.56
CA LYS A 122 20.32 1.31 -5.12
C LYS A 122 20.66 1.36 -3.63
N ALA A 123 19.90 0.68 -2.78
CA ALA A 123 20.19 0.63 -1.35
C ALA A 123 21.53 -0.08 -1.06
N ALA A 124 21.87 -1.11 -1.84
CA ALA A 124 23.14 -1.81 -1.71
C ALA A 124 24.36 -0.93 -2.06
N GLU A 125 24.23 -0.05 -3.06
CA GLU A 125 25.28 0.90 -3.43
C GLU A 125 25.53 1.96 -2.35
N LEU A 126 24.48 2.35 -1.61
CA LEU A 126 24.50 3.52 -0.72
C LEU A 126 25.02 3.24 0.70
N GLY A 127 24.99 1.99 1.18
CA GLY A 127 25.48 1.69 2.52
C GLY A 127 25.33 0.23 2.97
N ASN A 128 25.69 -0.04 4.22
CA ASN A 128 25.76 -1.40 4.77
C ASN A 128 24.64 -1.75 5.77
N THR A 129 23.96 -0.75 6.32
CA THR A 129 22.85 -0.94 7.27
C THR A 129 21.58 -0.35 6.66
N ILE A 130 20.76 -1.24 6.08
CA ILE A 130 19.58 -0.88 5.30
C ILE A 130 18.35 -0.98 6.19
N PHE A 131 17.68 0.15 6.40
CA PHE A 131 16.47 0.21 7.21
C PHE A 131 15.23 0.29 6.30
N LEU A 132 14.47 -0.81 6.24
CA LEU A 132 13.27 -0.93 5.45
C LEU A 132 12.05 -0.46 6.26
N THR A 133 11.45 0.64 5.84
CA THR A 133 10.16 1.14 6.36
C THR A 133 8.97 0.71 5.50
N THR A 134 9.18 -0.29 4.64
CA THR A 134 8.27 -0.74 3.58
C THR A 134 7.35 -1.89 4.00
N GLY A 135 7.52 -2.42 5.23
CA GLY A 135 6.82 -3.60 5.75
C GLY A 135 7.46 -4.92 5.33
N SER A 136 6.75 -6.02 5.52
CA SER A 136 7.19 -7.39 5.15
C SER A 136 6.91 -7.79 3.69
N TYR A 137 6.27 -6.91 2.94
CA TYR A 137 5.91 -7.12 1.54
C TYR A 137 7.13 -6.94 0.64
N ASN A 138 7.41 -7.91 -0.24
CA ASN A 138 8.58 -7.97 -1.13
C ASN A 138 9.94 -7.82 -0.42
N LEU A 139 10.02 -8.21 0.85
CA LEU A 139 11.28 -8.27 1.60
C LEU A 139 12.28 -9.21 0.91
N GLU A 140 11.77 -10.25 0.25
CA GLU A 140 12.51 -11.25 -0.49
C GLU A 140 13.36 -10.63 -1.63
N SER A 141 12.91 -9.55 -2.27
CA SER A 141 13.70 -8.82 -3.29
C SER A 141 14.99 -8.26 -2.70
N PHE A 142 14.95 -7.73 -1.47
CA PHE A 142 16.16 -7.28 -0.78
C PHE A 142 17.03 -8.46 -0.39
N LEU A 143 16.45 -9.49 0.23
CA LEU A 143 17.21 -10.63 0.75
C LEU A 143 17.92 -11.45 -0.34
N LYS A 144 17.33 -11.55 -1.53
CA LYS A 144 17.88 -12.30 -2.66
C LYS A 144 18.82 -11.48 -3.54
N HIS A 145 18.86 -10.16 -3.38
CA HIS A 145 19.69 -9.31 -4.22
C HIS A 145 21.19 -9.57 -3.95
N PRO A 146 22.02 -9.87 -4.97
CA PRO A 146 23.43 -10.22 -4.77
C PRO A 146 24.23 -9.16 -3.98
N GLY A 147 23.93 -7.89 -4.23
CA GLY A 147 24.55 -6.74 -3.55
C GLY A 147 24.22 -6.63 -2.05
N MET A 148 23.29 -7.44 -1.52
CA MET A 148 22.94 -7.43 -0.09
C MET A 148 23.80 -8.39 0.75
N THR A 149 24.68 -9.16 0.11
CA THR A 149 25.65 -10.02 0.81
C THR A 149 26.49 -9.21 1.79
N GLY A 150 26.50 -9.61 3.08
CA GLY A 150 27.23 -8.92 4.14
C GLY A 150 26.57 -7.63 4.67
N LYS A 151 25.43 -7.21 4.12
CA LYS A 151 24.68 -6.04 4.60
C LYS A 151 23.71 -6.43 5.72
N ARG A 152 23.49 -5.50 6.65
CA ARG A 152 22.52 -5.65 7.73
C ARG A 152 21.18 -5.05 7.28
N ILE A 153 20.16 -5.89 7.17
CA ILE A 153 18.80 -5.45 6.86
C ILE A 153 17.99 -5.37 8.16
N ILE A 154 17.38 -4.21 8.41
CA ILE A 154 16.42 -3.96 9.49
C ILE A 154 15.06 -3.75 8.85
N VAL A 155 14.02 -4.41 9.37
CA VAL A 155 12.67 -4.32 8.83
C VAL A 155 11.72 -3.83 9.90
N ARG A 156 11.02 -2.74 9.61
CA ARG A 156 9.92 -2.26 10.45
C ARG A 156 8.59 -2.81 9.93
N VAL A 157 7.89 -3.53 10.80
CA VAL A 157 6.64 -4.24 10.49
C VAL A 157 5.57 -3.99 11.54
N LEU A 158 4.32 -4.31 11.21
CA LEU A 158 3.24 -4.33 12.19
C LEU A 158 3.54 -5.38 13.27
N PRO A 159 3.13 -5.13 14.53
CA PRO A 159 3.31 -6.07 15.64
C PRO A 159 2.30 -7.22 15.58
N ASP A 160 2.24 -7.88 14.43
CA ASP A 160 1.37 -9.02 14.16
C ASP A 160 2.21 -10.31 14.14
N HIS A 161 1.70 -11.36 14.79
CA HIS A 161 2.47 -12.59 14.97
C HIS A 161 2.81 -13.28 13.64
N GLN A 162 1.89 -13.29 12.66
CA GLN A 162 2.10 -13.91 11.36
C GLN A 162 3.14 -13.11 10.55
N VAL A 163 3.09 -11.78 10.67
CA VAL A 163 4.06 -10.90 10.00
C VAL A 163 5.47 -11.09 10.58
N ILE A 164 5.59 -11.17 11.90
CA ILE A 164 6.87 -11.39 12.58
C ILE A 164 7.43 -12.77 12.22
N GLU A 165 6.60 -13.82 12.27
CA GLU A 165 6.98 -15.18 11.90
C GLU A 165 7.46 -15.25 10.44
N LYS A 166 6.75 -14.59 9.51
CA LYS A 166 7.19 -14.48 8.11
C LYS A 166 8.58 -13.85 7.99
N VAL A 167 8.83 -12.75 8.68
CA VAL A 167 10.12 -12.04 8.59
C VAL A 167 11.25 -12.88 9.19
N GLN A 168 10.98 -13.62 10.27
CA GLN A 168 11.94 -14.53 10.89
C GLN A 168 12.26 -15.75 10.02
N SER A 169 11.25 -16.35 9.37
CA SER A 169 11.46 -17.50 8.47
C SER A 169 12.29 -17.14 7.23
N LEU A 170 12.32 -15.86 6.86
CA LEU A 170 13.19 -15.30 5.83
C LEU A 170 14.63 -15.02 6.32
N GLY A 171 14.96 -15.34 7.58
CA GLY A 171 16.31 -15.24 8.13
C GLY A 171 16.66 -13.89 8.77
N ILE A 172 15.69 -12.98 8.94
CA ILE A 172 15.95 -11.73 9.69
C ILE A 172 16.02 -12.04 11.18
N ALA A 173 17.18 -11.75 11.78
CA ALA A 173 17.38 -11.91 13.22
C ALA A 173 16.40 -11.04 14.04
N PRO A 174 15.89 -11.50 15.20
CA PRO A 174 14.95 -10.73 16.02
C PRO A 174 15.42 -9.31 16.36
N LYS A 175 16.72 -9.13 16.60
CA LYS A 175 17.34 -7.82 16.86
C LYS A 175 17.26 -6.82 15.69
N ASN A 176 16.86 -7.26 14.51
CA ASN A 176 16.69 -6.47 13.29
C ASN A 176 15.22 -6.30 12.89
N ILE A 177 14.29 -6.72 13.75
CA ILE A 177 12.85 -6.56 13.53
C ILE A 177 12.37 -5.43 14.44
N VAL A 178 11.75 -4.41 13.85
CA VAL A 178 11.08 -3.32 14.58
C VAL A 178 9.58 -3.54 14.44
N ALA A 179 8.97 -4.19 15.44
CA ALA A 179 7.54 -4.44 15.47
C ALA A 179 6.81 -3.25 16.12
N MET A 180 6.22 -2.36 15.31
CA MET A 180 5.52 -1.17 15.79
C MET A 180 4.38 -0.76 14.85
N GLN A 181 3.30 -0.20 15.40
CA GLN A 181 2.21 0.38 14.64
C GLN A 181 2.30 1.91 14.63
N GLY A 182 2.22 2.52 13.44
CA GLY A 182 2.21 3.97 13.26
C GLY A 182 0.82 4.60 13.49
N PRO A 183 0.67 5.93 13.27
CA PRO A 183 1.64 6.82 12.61
C PRO A 183 2.89 7.10 13.46
N PHE A 184 4.02 7.36 12.79
CA PHE A 184 5.29 7.65 13.47
C PHE A 184 5.64 9.12 13.40
N SER A 185 5.94 9.73 14.55
CA SER A 185 6.42 11.10 14.63
C SER A 185 7.85 11.24 14.08
N LYS A 186 8.31 12.49 13.90
CA LYS A 186 9.69 12.75 13.47
C LYS A 186 10.70 12.26 14.52
N GLU A 187 10.37 12.40 15.79
CA GLU A 187 11.20 12.02 16.94
C GLU A 187 11.37 10.50 17.00
N ILE A 188 10.29 9.74 16.82
CA ILE A 188 10.35 8.27 16.78
C ILE A 188 11.22 7.82 15.61
N ASN A 189 10.98 8.33 14.39
CA ASN A 189 11.81 7.98 13.25
C ASN A 189 13.29 8.32 13.49
N LYS A 190 13.58 9.50 14.07
CA LYS A 190 14.96 9.93 14.37
C LYS A 190 15.63 9.00 15.37
N ALA A 191 14.93 8.66 16.46
CA ALA A 191 15.43 7.76 17.48
C ALA A 191 15.68 6.36 16.91
N THR A 192 14.74 5.81 16.14
CA THR A 192 14.87 4.49 15.53
C THR A 192 16.02 4.46 14.51
N PHE A 193 16.12 5.43 13.60
CA PHE A 193 17.19 5.44 12.59
C PHE A 193 18.58 5.49 13.24
N LYS A 194 18.74 6.28 14.31
CA LYS A 194 19.97 6.34 15.11
C LYS A 194 20.25 5.06 15.88
N MET A 195 19.26 4.53 16.59
CA MET A 195 19.41 3.31 17.39
C MET A 195 19.91 2.12 16.56
N TYR A 196 19.42 2.00 15.33
CA TYR A 196 19.83 0.95 14.41
C TYR A 196 21.08 1.28 13.59
N ASN A 197 21.67 2.46 13.77
CA ASN A 197 22.80 2.97 12.98
C ASN A 197 22.55 2.84 11.47
N SER A 198 21.37 3.29 11.05
CA SER A 198 20.90 3.13 9.66
C SER A 198 21.76 3.98 8.73
N SER A 199 22.34 3.36 7.70
CA SER A 199 23.11 4.07 6.68
C SER A 199 22.30 4.34 5.41
N VAL A 200 21.17 3.65 5.22
CA VAL A 200 20.23 3.89 4.12
C VAL A 200 18.81 3.66 4.64
N ILE A 201 17.89 4.55 4.31
CA ILE A 201 16.45 4.34 4.56
C ILE A 201 15.79 3.95 3.25
N VAL A 202 14.97 2.90 3.26
CA VAL A 202 14.08 2.58 2.15
C VAL A 202 12.65 2.82 2.59
N THR A 203 11.91 3.61 1.80
CA THR A 203 10.48 3.88 2.02
C THR A 203 9.70 3.74 0.72
N LYS A 204 8.39 3.50 0.85
CA LYS A 204 7.45 3.63 -0.27
C LYS A 204 6.92 5.05 -0.35
N ASP A 205 6.52 5.46 -1.55
CA ASP A 205 5.66 6.62 -1.75
C ASP A 205 4.21 6.30 -1.33
N SER A 206 3.99 6.39 -0.02
CA SER A 206 2.68 6.19 0.60
C SER A 206 1.81 7.46 0.62
N GLY A 207 2.20 8.58 0.00
CA GLY A 207 1.49 9.86 0.14
C GLY A 207 1.67 10.52 1.53
N ASN A 208 1.18 11.77 1.68
CA ASN A 208 1.32 12.57 2.91
C ASN A 208 0.71 11.87 4.15
N ALA A 209 -0.45 11.22 4.00
CA ALA A 209 -1.12 10.51 5.10
C ALA A 209 -0.33 9.29 5.62
N GLY A 210 0.61 8.74 4.84
CA GLY A 210 1.48 7.62 5.23
C GLY A 210 2.73 8.05 6.00
N GLY A 211 2.90 9.34 6.27
CA GLY A 211 4.07 9.88 6.95
C GLY A 211 5.37 9.76 6.14
N THR A 212 5.27 9.64 4.80
CA THR A 212 6.42 9.62 3.87
C THR A 212 7.31 10.85 4.11
N ASP A 213 6.70 12.02 4.26
CA ASP A 213 7.39 13.30 4.47
C ASP A 213 8.18 13.34 5.78
N ASN A 214 7.64 12.77 6.85
CA ASN A 214 8.32 12.69 8.14
C ASN A 214 9.55 11.79 8.07
N LYS A 215 9.44 10.65 7.39
CA LYS A 215 10.56 9.72 7.21
C LYS A 215 11.69 10.34 6.38
N ILE A 216 11.34 10.95 5.26
CA ILE A 216 12.28 11.59 4.34
C ILE A 216 12.97 12.77 5.03
N SER A 217 12.20 13.71 5.58
CA SER A 217 12.77 14.89 6.25
C SER A 217 13.70 14.54 7.41
N VAL A 218 13.36 13.52 8.21
CA VAL A 218 14.22 13.05 9.29
C VAL A 218 15.51 12.43 8.77
N ALA A 219 15.43 11.56 7.76
CA ALA A 219 16.61 10.92 7.19
C ALA A 219 17.56 11.95 6.55
N LEU A 220 17.02 12.91 5.79
CA LEU A 220 17.80 14.01 5.21
C LEU A 220 18.47 14.86 6.30
N ASN A 221 17.78 15.19 7.39
CA ASN A 221 18.36 15.90 8.54
C ASN A 221 19.47 15.10 9.24
N LEU A 222 19.41 13.77 9.18
CA LEU A 222 20.46 12.88 9.67
C LEU A 222 21.55 12.61 8.63
N LYS A 223 21.47 13.20 7.43
CA LYS A 223 22.34 12.95 6.28
C LYS A 223 22.38 11.47 5.85
N ILE A 224 21.26 10.77 6.03
CA ILE A 224 21.09 9.37 5.61
C ILE A 224 20.43 9.37 4.24
N PRO A 225 21.01 8.74 3.21
CA PRO A 225 20.37 8.59 1.91
C PRO A 225 19.05 7.81 2.02
N VAL A 226 18.08 8.21 1.21
CA VAL A 226 16.74 7.63 1.18
C VAL A 226 16.44 7.13 -0.23
N VAL A 227 16.16 5.83 -0.32
CA VAL A 227 15.61 5.21 -1.52
C VAL A 227 14.09 5.23 -1.40
N VAL A 228 13.43 5.92 -2.32
CA VAL A 228 11.97 6.06 -2.36
C VAL A 228 11.45 5.20 -3.50
N ILE A 229 10.77 4.11 -3.15
CA ILE A 229 10.05 3.29 -4.13
C ILE A 229 8.80 4.07 -4.54
N LYS A 230 8.86 4.69 -5.71
CA LYS A 230 7.75 5.37 -6.35
C LYS A 230 6.68 4.36 -6.74
N ARG A 231 5.48 4.86 -6.99
CA ARG A 231 4.39 4.02 -7.46
C ARG A 231 4.71 3.59 -8.89
N PRO A 232 4.33 2.37 -9.29
CA PRO A 232 4.38 2.00 -10.71
C PRO A 232 3.58 3.04 -11.51
N LYS A 233 4.08 3.43 -12.68
CA LYS A 233 3.32 4.28 -13.59
C LYS A 233 1.98 3.60 -13.89
N LEU A 234 0.91 4.39 -13.83
CA LEU A 234 -0.42 3.96 -14.25
C LEU A 234 -0.32 3.48 -15.70
N LYS A 235 -1.00 2.37 -16.00
CA LYS A 235 -1.00 1.82 -17.35
C LYS A 235 -1.98 2.63 -18.21
N GLU A 236 -1.77 2.64 -19.52
CA GLU A 236 -2.66 3.35 -20.46
C GLU A 236 -4.13 2.89 -20.38
N ASP A 237 -4.40 1.69 -19.87
CA ASP A 237 -5.75 1.15 -19.65
C ASP A 237 -6.41 1.60 -18.33
N ASP A 238 -5.70 2.32 -17.46
CA ASP A 238 -6.28 2.93 -16.25
C ASP A 238 -7.18 4.13 -16.64
N THR A 239 -8.44 3.84 -16.96
CA THR A 239 -9.49 4.85 -17.22
C THR A 239 -10.22 5.24 -15.93
N ASN A 240 -10.74 6.48 -15.86
CA ASN A 240 -11.47 7.03 -14.70
C ASN A 240 -10.67 7.08 -13.39
N ILE A 241 -9.46 7.63 -13.46
CA ILE A 241 -8.60 7.86 -12.29
C ILE A 241 -9.07 9.12 -11.56
N VAL A 242 -9.19 9.01 -10.24
CA VAL A 242 -9.55 10.11 -9.35
C VAL A 242 -8.55 10.23 -8.22
N TYR A 243 -8.30 11.47 -7.81
CA TYR A 243 -7.30 11.82 -6.81
C TYR A 243 -7.90 12.38 -5.53
N THR A 244 -9.15 12.83 -5.60
CA THR A 244 -9.86 13.46 -4.48
C THR A 244 -11.22 12.80 -4.23
N TYR A 245 -11.70 12.89 -2.99
CA TYR A 245 -13.03 12.40 -2.62
C TYR A 245 -14.13 13.10 -3.42
N ASN A 246 -13.96 14.40 -3.70
CA ASN A 246 -14.91 15.15 -4.53
C ASN A 246 -15.01 14.61 -5.96
N GLN A 247 -13.89 14.20 -6.56
CA GLN A 247 -13.91 13.57 -7.88
C GLN A 247 -14.65 12.23 -7.84
N VAL A 248 -14.46 11.41 -6.80
CA VAL A 248 -15.25 10.18 -6.59
C VAL A 248 -16.75 10.51 -6.59
N PHE A 249 -17.18 11.49 -5.78
CA PHE A 249 -18.60 11.85 -5.69
C PHE A 249 -19.15 12.43 -6.98
N SER A 250 -18.38 13.22 -7.73
CA SER A 250 -18.82 13.77 -9.02
C SER A 250 -19.10 12.70 -10.06
N LEU A 251 -18.45 11.52 -9.95
CA LEU A 251 -18.65 10.39 -10.84
C LEU A 251 -19.87 9.54 -10.48
N ILE A 252 -20.44 9.71 -9.29
CA ILE A 252 -21.64 9.04 -8.83
C ILE A 252 -22.80 9.97 -9.18
N SER A 253 -23.44 9.73 -10.33
CA SER A 253 -24.57 10.57 -10.77
C SER A 253 -25.65 10.67 -9.67
N PRO A 254 -26.25 11.86 -9.49
CA PRO A 254 -27.38 12.04 -8.59
C PRO A 254 -28.64 11.48 -9.27
N TYR A 255 -28.98 10.24 -8.97
CA TYR A 255 -30.34 9.71 -9.18
C TYR A 255 -30.71 8.79 -8.01
#